data_AF-A0A7C6F4R7-F1
#
_entry.id   AF-A0A7C6F4R7-F1
#
_cell.length_a   1.000
_cell.length_b   1.000
_cell.length_c   1.000
_cell.angle_alpha   90.00
_cell.angle_beta   90.00
_cell.angle_gamma   90.00
#
_symmetry.space_group_name_H-M   'P 1'
#
loop_
_entity.id
_entity.type
_entity.pdbx_description
1 polymer ?
#
loop_
_entity_poly.entity_id
_entity_poly.type
_entity_poly.pdbx_seq_one_letter_code
_entity_poly.pdbx_strand_id
1 'polypeptide(L)'
;MLLRQLLAIEQRQTKLLEDLLNQVSISQRQRAAELGQWRQANPHLAKKCREAAEALARVQTEFLHQLTEEVNTNFDALLDGEFMFTEFVDRFGPRMAHLNGILQVLAQLSSPPATANSSNNNSP
;
A
#
# COMPACT_ATOMS: atom_id res chain seq x y z
N MET A 1 1.20 1.51 45.72
CA MET A 1 2.23 0.75 44.97
C MET A 1 1.77 0.37 43.56
N LEU A 2 0.52 -0.09 43.38
CA LEU A 2 -0.02 -0.46 42.06
C LEU A 2 0.10 0.64 40.98
N LEU A 3 -0.24 1.88 41.32
CA LEU A 3 -0.16 3.01 40.37
C LEU A 3 1.28 3.31 39.91
N ARG A 4 2.27 3.12 40.78
CA ARG A 4 3.70 3.29 40.44
C ARG A 4 4.20 2.15 39.56
N GLN A 5 3.73 0.93 39.82
CA GLN A 5 4.07 -0.22 39.00
C GLN A 5 3.43 -0.13 37.61
N LEU A 6 2.19 0.35 37.52
CA LEU A 6 1.52 0.64 36.26
C LEU A 6 2.23 1.74 35.48
N LEU A 7 2.61 2.84 36.15
CA LEU A 7 3.41 3.92 35.54
C LEU A 7 4.74 3.40 34.99
N ALA A 8 5.43 2.53 35.72
CA ALA A 8 6.69 1.93 35.27
C ALA A 8 6.51 1.01 34.04
N ILE A 9 5.37 0.29 33.97
CA ILE A 9 5.02 -0.54 32.80
C ILE A 9 4.74 0.36 31.59
N GLU A 10 3.94 1.42 31.74
CA GLU A 10 3.63 2.39 30.68
C GLU A 10 4.88 3.07 30.13
N GLN A 11 5.80 3.49 31.00
CA GLN A 11 7.08 4.07 30.60
C GLN A 11 7.92 3.09 29.78
N ARG A 12 7.97 1.83 30.20
CA ARG A 12 8.67 0.78 29.46
C ARG A 12 8.01 0.49 28.11
N GLN A 13 6.67 0.46 28.05
CA GLN A 13 5.94 0.24 26.81
C GLN A 13 6.17 1.39 25.82
N THR A 14 6.13 2.63 26.30
CA THR A 14 6.45 3.82 25.50
C THR A 14 7.87 3.73 24.93
N LYS A 15 8.84 3.35 25.76
CA LYS A 15 10.23 3.16 25.33
C LYS A 15 10.36 2.09 24.23
N LEU A 16 9.67 0.96 24.38
CA LEU A 16 9.68 -0.09 23.36
C LEU A 16 9.03 0.35 22.05
N LEU A 17 7.94 1.13 22.12
CA LEU A 17 7.29 1.70 20.93
C LEU A 17 8.19 2.71 20.21
N GLU A 18 8.92 3.55 20.95
CA GLU A 18 9.95 4.44 20.38
C GLU A 18 11.03 3.66 19.66
N ASP A 19 11.55 2.60 20.29
CA ASP A 19 12.62 1.79 19.71
C ASP A 19 12.14 1.04 18.45
N LEU A 20 10.91 0.52 18.47
CA LEU A 20 10.26 -0.07 17.28
C LEU A 20 10.06 0.95 16.16
N LEU A 21 9.59 2.15 16.50
CA LEU A 21 9.42 3.23 15.52
C LEU A 21 10.76 3.60 14.87
N ASN A 22 11.82 3.69 15.66
CA ASN A 22 13.17 3.95 15.16
C ASN A 22 13.63 2.85 14.19
N GLN A 23 13.46 1.58 14.55
CA GLN A 23 13.81 0.46 13.67
C GLN A 23 13.03 0.46 12.36
N VAL A 24 11.71 0.68 12.42
CA VAL A 24 10.84 0.76 11.22
C VAL A 24 11.25 1.95 10.34
N SER A 25 11.51 3.11 10.95
CA SER A 25 11.95 4.32 10.24
C SER A 25 13.28 4.11 9.51
N ILE A 26 14.26 3.47 10.16
CA ILE A 26 15.55 3.14 9.54
C ILE A 26 15.35 2.19 8.35
N SER A 27 14.58 1.11 8.53
CA SER A 27 14.29 0.14 7.46
C SER A 27 13.59 0.78 6.26
N GLN A 28 12.60 1.65 6.50
CA GLN A 28 11.91 2.37 5.44
C GLN A 28 12.84 3.30 4.66
N ARG A 29 13.70 4.06 5.36
CA ARG A 29 14.68 4.95 4.72
C ARG A 29 15.70 4.19 3.89
N GLN A 30 16.20 3.06 4.40
CA GLN A 30 17.15 2.21 3.68
C GLN A 30 16.52 1.69 2.38
N ARG A 31 15.31 1.12 2.45
CA ARG A 31 14.58 0.63 1.27
C ARG A 31 14.35 1.75 0.25
N ALA A 32 13.99 2.95 0.70
CA ALA A 32 13.80 4.09 -0.18
C ALA A 32 15.10 4.51 -0.88
N ALA A 33 16.24 4.44 -0.19
CA ALA A 33 17.56 4.72 -0.77
C ALA A 33 17.95 3.66 -1.81
N GLU A 34 17.75 2.37 -1.52
CA GLU A 34 18.03 1.26 -2.44
C GLU A 34 17.17 1.35 -3.71
N LEU A 35 15.86 1.61 -3.57
CA LEU A 35 14.97 1.85 -4.72
C LEU A 35 15.40 3.09 -5.52
N GLY A 36 15.87 4.13 -4.83
CA GLY A 36 16.41 5.33 -5.46
C GLY A 36 17.63 5.05 -6.33
N GLN A 37 18.60 4.30 -5.80
CA GLN A 37 19.80 3.86 -6.52
C GLN A 37 19.45 2.93 -7.69
N TRP A 38 18.58 1.94 -7.46
CA TRP A 38 18.11 1.03 -8.49
C TRP A 38 17.49 1.77 -9.67
N ARG A 39 16.67 2.80 -9.41
CA ARG A 39 16.03 3.61 -10.46
C ARG A 39 17.04 4.44 -11.26
N GLN A 40 18.06 4.99 -10.61
CA GLN A 40 19.15 5.70 -11.30
C GLN A 40 19.95 4.75 -12.21
N ALA A 41 20.13 3.49 -11.78
CA ALA A 41 20.76 2.45 -12.59
C ALA A 41 19.86 1.92 -13.72
N ASN A 42 18.53 2.01 -13.58
CA ASN A 42 17.55 1.44 -14.51
C ASN A 42 16.50 2.45 -14.99
N PRO A 43 16.87 3.61 -15.57
CA PRO A 43 15.94 4.70 -15.87
C PRO A 43 14.87 4.32 -16.90
N HIS A 44 15.24 3.54 -17.92
CA HIS A 44 14.31 3.10 -18.95
C HIS A 44 13.28 2.10 -18.42
N LEU A 45 13.70 1.18 -17.54
CA LEU A 45 12.79 0.22 -16.93
C LEU A 45 11.83 0.91 -15.95
N ALA A 46 12.31 1.87 -15.16
CA ALA A 46 11.45 2.65 -14.28
C ALA A 46 10.37 3.43 -15.04
N LYS A 47 10.72 4.00 -16.21
CA LYS A 47 9.73 4.63 -17.11
C LYS A 47 8.69 3.62 -17.60
N LYS A 48 9.11 2.44 -18.05
CA LYS A 48 8.19 1.37 -18.46
C LYS A 48 7.29 0.89 -17.31
N CYS A 49 7.81 0.79 -16.10
CA CYS A 49 7.01 0.46 -14.91
C CYS A 49 5.93 1.52 -14.66
N ARG A 50 6.24 2.80 -14.89
CA ARG A 50 5.26 3.89 -14.78
C ARG A 50 4.15 3.73 -15.82
N GLU A 51 4.52 3.56 -17.08
CA GLU A 51 3.56 3.37 -18.19
C GLU A 51 2.68 2.14 -17.96
N ALA A 52 3.26 1.03 -17.51
CA ALA A 52 2.53 -0.18 -17.16
C ALA A 52 1.58 0.03 -15.97
N ALA A 53 2.00 0.75 -14.93
CA ALA A 53 1.15 1.08 -13.80
C ALA A 53 -0.04 1.95 -14.21
N GLU A 54 0.19 2.97 -15.05
CA GLU A 54 -0.87 3.84 -15.58
C GLU A 54 -1.87 3.05 -16.45
N ALA A 55 -1.40 2.13 -17.29
CA ALA A 55 -2.26 1.26 -18.09
C ALA A 55 -3.07 0.29 -17.22
N LEU A 56 -2.43 -0.38 -16.26
CA LEU A 56 -3.10 -1.31 -15.36
C LEU A 56 -4.08 -0.61 -14.40
N ALA A 57 -3.84 0.65 -14.04
CA ALA A 57 -4.79 1.43 -13.25
C ALA A 57 -6.11 1.63 -14.01
N ARG A 58 -6.05 1.86 -15.33
CA ARG A 58 -7.25 1.92 -16.18
C ARG A 58 -7.98 0.57 -16.24
N VAL A 59 -7.23 -0.52 -16.37
CA VAL A 59 -7.80 -1.88 -16.32
C VAL A 59 -8.46 -2.15 -14.97
N GLN A 60 -7.87 -1.70 -13.86
CA GLN A 60 -8.46 -1.82 -12.53
C GLN A 60 -9.77 -1.04 -12.43
N THR A 61 -9.83 0.19 -12.96
CA THR A 61 -11.08 0.97 -12.98
C THR A 61 -12.18 0.25 -13.74
N GLU A 62 -11.87 -0.31 -14.91
CA GLU A 62 -12.83 -1.09 -15.70
C GLU A 62 -13.28 -2.37 -14.96
N PHE A 63 -12.36 -3.06 -14.30
CA PHE A 63 -12.67 -4.22 -13.49
C PHE A 63 -13.61 -3.87 -12.32
N LEU A 64 -13.40 -2.72 -11.67
CA LEU A 64 -14.28 -2.23 -10.60
C LEU A 64 -15.68 -1.88 -11.13
N HIS A 65 -15.78 -1.36 -12.35
CA HIS A 65 -17.08 -1.13 -13.00
C HIS A 65 -17.84 -2.45 -13.15
N GLN A 66 -17.21 -3.46 -13.77
CA GLN A 66 -17.83 -4.78 -13.99
C GLN A 66 -18.24 -5.45 -12.68
N LEU A 67 -17.37 -5.40 -11.67
CA LEU A 67 -17.67 -5.93 -10.34
C LEU A 67 -18.90 -5.24 -9.73
N THR A 68 -18.93 -3.91 -9.81
CA THR A 68 -20.02 -3.11 -9.20
C THR A 68 -21.34 -3.34 -9.93
N GLU A 69 -21.32 -3.48 -11.27
CA GLU A 69 -22.50 -3.86 -12.04
C GLU A 69 -23.01 -5.25 -11.67
N GLU A 70 -22.13 -6.25 -11.52
CA GLU A 70 -22.51 -7.59 -11.10
C GLU A 70 -23.19 -7.57 -9.72
N VAL A 71 -22.64 -6.84 -8.76
CA VAL A 71 -23.22 -6.69 -7.42
C VAL A 71 -24.60 -6.03 -7.49
N ASN A 72 -24.73 -4.94 -8.24
CA ASN A 72 -25.99 -4.19 -8.33
C ASN A 72 -27.08 -4.97 -9.08
N THR A 73 -26.70 -5.79 -10.06
CA THR A 73 -27.64 -6.57 -10.88
C THR A 73 -28.11 -7.83 -10.15
N ASN A 74 -27.23 -8.46 -9.37
CA ASN A 74 -27.49 -9.73 -8.72
C ASN A 74 -27.59 -9.63 -7.18
N PHE A 75 -27.88 -8.44 -6.66
CA PHE A 75 -27.84 -8.14 -5.22
C PHE A 75 -28.66 -9.13 -4.38
N ASP A 76 -29.92 -9.35 -4.73
CA ASP A 76 -30.81 -10.25 -3.98
C ASP A 76 -30.30 -11.70 -4.01
N ALA A 77 -29.78 -12.16 -5.16
CA ALA A 77 -29.22 -13.50 -5.31
C ALA A 77 -27.92 -13.70 -4.51
N LEU A 78 -27.09 -12.66 -4.41
CA LEU A 78 -25.89 -12.65 -3.59
C LEU A 78 -26.22 -12.63 -2.09
N LEU A 79 -27.30 -11.95 -1.70
CA LEU A 79 -27.75 -11.86 -0.32
C LEU A 79 -28.37 -13.19 0.17
N ASP A 80 -29.19 -13.81 -0.67
CA ASP A 80 -29.97 -15.01 -0.30
C ASP A 80 -29.20 -16.33 -0.51
N GLY A 81 -28.14 -16.32 -1.33
CA GLY A 81 -27.43 -17.54 -1.77
C GLY A 81 -25.94 -17.56 -1.45
N GLU A 82 -25.53 -18.39 -0.48
CA GLU A 82 -24.11 -18.62 -0.14
C GLU A 82 -23.28 -19.10 -1.33
N PHE A 83 -23.87 -19.90 -2.22
CA PHE A 83 -23.22 -20.35 -3.44
C PHE A 83 -22.91 -19.19 -4.40
N MET A 84 -23.89 -18.32 -4.68
CA MET A 84 -23.70 -17.17 -5.57
C MET A 84 -22.69 -16.18 -5.00
N PHE A 85 -22.75 -15.94 -3.69
CA PHE A 85 -21.76 -15.12 -3.00
C PHE A 85 -20.34 -15.72 -3.10
N THR A 86 -20.20 -17.02 -2.86
CA THR A 86 -18.89 -17.71 -2.97
C THR A 86 -18.35 -17.64 -4.39
N GLU A 87 -19.19 -17.89 -5.40
CA GLU A 87 -18.77 -17.82 -6.80
C GLU A 87 -18.35 -16.40 -7.20
N PHE A 88 -19.07 -15.37 -6.73
CA PHE A 88 -18.68 -13.97 -6.89
C PHE A 88 -17.31 -13.69 -6.25
N VAL A 89 -17.11 -14.10 -4.99
CA VAL A 89 -15.83 -13.91 -4.28
C VAL A 89 -14.69 -14.64 -5.00
N ASP A 90 -14.91 -15.86 -5.47
CA ASP A 90 -13.90 -16.65 -6.19
C ASP A 90 -13.57 -16.05 -7.56
N ARG A 91 -14.56 -15.49 -8.26
CA ARG A 91 -14.39 -14.85 -9.57
C ARG A 91 -13.64 -13.52 -9.47
N PHE A 92 -13.99 -12.68 -8.50
CA PHE A 92 -13.50 -11.29 -8.43
C PHE A 92 -12.40 -11.07 -7.39
N GLY A 93 -12.44 -11.77 -6.25
CA GLY A 93 -11.57 -11.57 -5.10
C GLY A 93 -10.08 -11.78 -5.40
N PRO A 94 -9.65 -12.98 -5.84
CA PRO A 94 -8.25 -13.25 -6.17
C PRO A 94 -7.69 -12.31 -7.23
N ARG A 95 -8.49 -12.00 -8.26
CA ARG A 95 -8.09 -11.10 -9.36
C ARG A 95 -7.86 -9.68 -8.86
N MET A 96 -8.75 -9.17 -8.01
CA MET A 96 -8.59 -7.84 -7.40
C MET A 96 -7.33 -7.76 -6.54
N ALA A 97 -7.10 -8.75 -5.66
CA ALA A 97 -5.95 -8.78 -4.77
C ALA A 97 -4.63 -8.82 -5.56
N HIS A 98 -4.56 -9.68 -6.57
CA HIS A 98 -3.36 -9.80 -7.42
C HIS A 98 -3.10 -8.52 -8.22
N LEU A 99 -4.13 -7.93 -8.83
CA LEU A 99 -3.99 -6.70 -9.62
C LEU A 99 -3.49 -5.53 -8.74
N ASN A 100 -4.04 -5.38 -7.53
CA ASN A 100 -3.57 -4.39 -6.56
C ASN A 100 -2.10 -4.61 -6.18
N GLY A 101 -1.70 -5.87 -5.94
CA GLY A 101 -0.30 -6.20 -5.63
C GLY A 101 0.66 -5.84 -6.76
N ILE A 102 0.31 -6.16 -8.00
CA ILE A 102 1.11 -5.82 -9.18
C ILE A 102 1.23 -4.30 -9.33
N LEU A 103 0.12 -3.57 -9.22
CA LEU A 103 0.11 -2.12 -9.28
C LEU A 103 0.99 -1.49 -8.20
N GLN A 104 0.93 -2.01 -6.97
CA GLN A 104 1.75 -1.51 -5.87
C GLN A 104 3.26 -1.71 -6.15
N VAL A 105 3.66 -2.85 -6.71
CA VAL A 105 5.06 -3.10 -7.09
C VAL A 105 5.50 -2.16 -8.20
N LEU A 106 4.72 -2.04 -9.28
CA LEU A 106 5.04 -1.15 -10.40
C LEU A 106 5.10 0.33 -9.97
N ALA A 107 4.20 0.74 -9.06
CA ALA A 107 4.20 2.08 -8.48
C ALA A 107 5.46 2.33 -7.65
N GLN A 108 5.93 1.37 -6.84
CA GLN A 108 7.17 1.51 -6.06
C GLN A 108 8.40 1.65 -6.95
N LEU A 109 8.46 0.88 -8.05
CA LEU A 109 9.58 0.91 -8.99
C LEU A 109 9.57 2.17 -9.88
N SER A 110 8.41 2.80 -10.06
CA SER A 110 8.24 4.01 -10.89
C SER A 110 8.20 5.32 -10.12
N SER A 111 7.84 5.29 -8.82
CA SER A 111 7.69 6.50 -8.01
C SER A 111 8.99 7.30 -7.98
N PRO A 112 8.98 8.62 -8.20
CA PRO A 112 10.14 9.45 -7.96
C PRO A 112 10.53 9.39 -6.48
N PRO A 113 11.80 9.66 -6.11
CA PRO A 113 12.14 9.79 -4.71
C PRO A 113 11.30 10.96 -4.19
N ALA A 114 10.58 10.76 -3.08
CA ALA A 114 9.92 11.88 -2.41
C ALA A 114 10.98 12.96 -2.23
N THR A 115 10.80 14.10 -2.91
CA THR A 115 11.65 15.26 -2.70
C THR A 115 11.51 15.61 -1.24
N ALA A 116 12.52 15.30 -0.44
CA ALA A 116 12.61 15.73 0.94
C ALA A 116 12.39 17.24 0.91
N ASN A 117 11.25 17.69 1.43
CA ASN A 117 10.86 19.09 1.42
C ASN A 117 12.01 19.93 1.99
N SER A 118 12.64 20.69 1.08
CA SER A 118 13.39 21.89 1.37
C SER A 118 12.42 22.88 2.03
N SER A 119 12.30 22.82 3.35
CA SER A 119 11.70 23.88 4.15
C SER A 119 12.54 24.10 5.40
N ASN A 120 13.85 24.22 5.16
CA ASN A 120 14.77 24.85 6.08
C ASN A 120 14.70 26.36 5.80
N ASN A 121 13.59 27.00 6.20
CA ASN A 121 13.51 28.46 6.17
C ASN A 121 13.95 28.99 7.53
N ASN A 122 15.25 29.25 7.58
CA ASN A 122 15.82 30.23 8.49
C ASN A 122 15.12 31.59 8.30
N SER A 123 14.96 32.26 9.45
CA SER A 123 15.19 33.69 9.71
C SER A 123 13.97 34.49 10.14
N PRO A 124 14.16 35.56 10.95
CA PRO A 124 15.29 35.93 11.81
C PRO A 124 15.01 35.78 13.31
#